data_AF-A0A416SML0-F1
#
_entry.id   AF-A0A416SML0-F1
#
_cell.length_a   1.000
_cell.length_b   1.000
_cell.length_c   1.000
_cell.angle_alpha   90.00
_cell.angle_beta   90.00
_cell.angle_gamma   90.00
#
_symmetry.space_group_name_H-M   'P 1'
#
loop_
_entity.id
_entity.type
_entity.pdbx_description
1 polymer ?
#
loop_
_entity_poly.entity_id
_entity_poly.type
_entity_poly.pdbx_seq_one_letter_code
_entity_poly.pdbx_strand_id
1 'polypeptide(L)'
;MEKIVQTAGRNALGEFAPEFAHFNDDVLFGENWNNQDIDHKARCIITVVALMSSGITDSSLKYHLSNAKTAGVTQKEIAAVITHCAFYVGWPKGAVYCFCVYEINSLTAIEVRFLSFTAIPSIR
;
A
#
# COMPACT_ATOMS: atom_id res chain seq x y z
N MET A 1 -13.13 -5.32 -15.93
CA MET A 1 -13.15 -5.58 -14.48
C MET A 1 -14.57 -5.42 -14.00
N GLU A 2 -15.03 -6.21 -13.03
CA GLU A 2 -16.33 -5.98 -12.41
C GLU A 2 -16.30 -4.66 -11.61
N LYS A 3 -17.43 -3.95 -11.54
CA LYS A 3 -17.53 -2.67 -10.83
C LYS A 3 -17.27 -2.91 -9.34
N ILE A 4 -16.33 -2.17 -8.76
CA ILE A 4 -16.06 -2.18 -7.33
C ILE A 4 -17.23 -1.49 -6.62
N VAL A 5 -17.82 -2.17 -5.64
CA VAL A 5 -18.84 -1.62 -4.75
C VAL A 5 -18.45 -1.94 -3.31
N GLN A 6 -18.55 -0.96 -2.42
CA GLN A 6 -18.26 -1.10 -0.99
C GLN A 6 -19.37 -0.45 -0.16
N THR A 7 -19.65 -1.04 1.00
CA THR A 7 -20.59 -0.50 2.00
C THR A 7 -20.00 -0.44 3.41
N ALA A 8 -18.68 -0.66 3.52
CA ALA A 8 -18.00 -0.76 4.80
C ALA A 8 -18.05 0.57 5.58
N GLY A 9 -17.95 1.70 4.86
CA GLY A 9 -18.05 3.04 5.45
C GLY A 9 -19.43 3.25 6.07
N ARG A 10 -20.50 2.99 5.33
CA ARG A 10 -21.89 3.09 5.84
C ARG A 10 -22.15 2.13 7.01
N ASN A 11 -21.67 0.89 6.90
CA ASN A 11 -21.87 -0.11 7.95
C ASN A 11 -21.15 0.24 9.26
N ALA A 12 -19.96 0.83 9.20
CA ALA A 12 -19.15 1.13 10.38
C ALA A 12 -19.37 2.54 10.93
N LEU A 13 -19.61 3.52 10.05
CA LEU A 13 -19.56 4.95 10.39
C LEU A 13 -20.83 5.70 9.97
N GLY A 14 -21.85 5.03 9.44
CA GLY A 14 -23.04 5.69 8.86
C GLY A 14 -23.79 6.61 9.84
N GLU A 15 -23.89 6.24 11.12
CA GLU A 15 -24.55 7.08 12.12
C GLU A 15 -23.61 8.16 12.68
N PHE A 16 -22.33 7.82 12.90
CA PHE A 16 -21.37 8.71 13.55
C PHE A 16 -20.81 9.78 12.61
N ALA A 17 -20.47 9.39 11.38
CA ALA A 17 -19.84 10.24 10.38
C ALA A 17 -20.39 9.93 8.97
N PRO A 18 -21.66 10.26 8.70
CA PRO A 18 -22.35 9.89 7.46
C PRO A 18 -21.67 10.42 6.19
N GLU A 19 -21.11 11.63 6.21
CA GLU A 19 -20.38 12.17 5.05
C GLU A 19 -19.08 11.41 4.79
N PHE A 20 -18.37 11.00 5.85
CA PHE A 20 -17.16 10.19 5.68
C PHE A 20 -17.50 8.82 5.08
N ALA A 21 -18.61 8.20 5.54
CA ALA A 21 -19.11 6.96 4.97
C ALA A 21 -19.47 7.12 3.48
N HIS A 22 -20.12 8.23 3.10
CA HIS A 22 -20.42 8.56 1.71
C HIS A 22 -19.14 8.72 0.87
N PHE A 23 -18.15 9.51 1.33
CA PHE A 23 -16.90 9.68 0.60
C PHE A 23 -16.12 8.38 0.44
N ASN A 24 -16.16 7.48 1.43
CA ASN A 24 -15.52 6.18 1.32
C ASN A 24 -16.24 5.28 0.30
N ASP A 25 -17.54 5.07 0.47
CA ASP A 25 -18.25 4.04 -0.27
C ASP A 25 -18.59 4.48 -1.70
N ASP A 26 -19.08 5.71 -1.86
CA ASP A 26 -19.62 6.19 -3.13
C ASP A 26 -18.52 6.87 -3.96
N VAL A 27 -17.74 7.76 -3.36
CA VAL A 27 -16.75 8.55 -4.12
C VAL A 27 -15.43 7.79 -4.29
N LEU A 28 -14.80 7.34 -3.20
CA LEU A 28 -13.53 6.64 -3.27
C LEU A 28 -13.68 5.32 -4.02
N PHE A 29 -14.51 4.40 -3.52
CA PHE A 29 -14.66 3.08 -4.15
C PHE A 29 -15.66 3.06 -5.30
N GLY A 30 -16.81 3.73 -5.18
CA GLY A 30 -17.85 3.73 -6.20
C GLY A 30 -17.48 4.48 -7.48
N GLU A 31 -16.67 5.55 -7.40
CA GLU A 31 -16.25 6.37 -8.54
C GLU A 31 -14.75 6.24 -8.84
N ASN A 32 -13.87 6.74 -7.97
CA ASN A 32 -12.45 6.89 -8.28
C ASN A 32 -11.74 5.55 -8.55
N TRP A 33 -12.00 4.50 -7.76
CA TRP A 33 -11.44 3.16 -8.00
C TRP A 33 -12.06 2.46 -9.21
N ASN A 34 -13.21 2.92 -9.69
CA ASN A 34 -13.84 2.42 -10.92
C ASN A 34 -13.44 3.22 -12.17
N ASN A 35 -12.76 4.36 -12.06
CA ASN A 35 -12.23 5.08 -13.21
C ASN A 35 -11.14 4.23 -13.91
N GLN A 36 -11.29 4.03 -15.23
CA GLN A 36 -10.47 3.12 -16.02
C GLN A 36 -9.32 3.81 -16.79
N ASP A 37 -9.09 5.11 -16.58
CA ASP A 37 -8.00 5.84 -17.25
C ASP A 37 -6.61 5.38 -16.75
N ILE A 38 -6.57 4.83 -15.53
CA ILE A 38 -5.43 4.13 -14.94
C ILE A 38 -5.91 2.73 -14.58
N ASP A 39 -5.21 1.70 -15.06
CA ASP A 39 -5.58 0.32 -14.77
C ASP A 39 -5.50 0.00 -13.26
N HIS A 40 -6.28 -0.98 -12.83
CA HIS A 40 -6.40 -1.34 -11.41
C HIS A 40 -5.07 -1.76 -10.78
N LYS A 41 -4.21 -2.45 -11.54
CA LYS A 41 -2.90 -2.91 -11.07
C LYS A 41 -1.99 -1.71 -10.76
N ALA A 42 -1.94 -0.74 -11.67
CA ALA A 42 -1.22 0.51 -11.50
C ALA A 42 -1.77 1.34 -10.34
N ARG A 43 -3.10 1.41 -10.16
CA ARG A 43 -3.70 2.07 -8.99
C ARG A 43 -3.22 1.46 -7.67
N CYS A 44 -3.22 0.13 -7.55
CA CYS A 44 -2.70 -0.54 -6.34
C CYS A 44 -1.22 -0.20 -6.08
N ILE A 45 -0.38 -0.18 -7.13
CA ILE A 45 1.04 0.19 -7.01
C ILE A 45 1.18 1.63 -6.52
N ILE A 46 0.45 2.57 -7.12
CA ILE A 46 0.47 3.99 -6.74
C ILE A 46 0.05 4.18 -5.29
N THR A 47 -0.98 3.46 -4.82
CA THR A 47 -1.40 3.51 -3.41
C THR A 47 -0.28 3.04 -2.47
N VAL A 48 0.40 1.94 -2.79
CA VAL A 48 1.53 1.45 -1.97
C VAL A 48 2.68 2.47 -1.94
N VAL A 49 3.02 3.08 -3.07
CA VAL A 49 4.04 4.13 -3.15
C VAL A 49 3.63 5.37 -2.37
N ALA A 50 2.35 5.76 -2.38
CA ALA A 50 1.85 6.88 -1.59
C ALA A 50 1.99 6.62 -0.09
N LEU A 51 1.64 5.41 0.38
CA LEU A 51 1.85 5.01 1.78
C LEU A 51 3.34 5.07 2.14
N MET A 52 4.21 4.54 1.28
CA MET A 52 5.67 4.62 1.43
C MET A 52 6.18 6.04 1.54
N SER A 53 5.71 6.93 0.68
CA SER A 53 6.09 8.34 0.69
C SER A 53 5.71 9.02 2.01
N SER A 54 4.57 8.63 2.58
CA SER A 54 4.06 9.11 3.87
C SER A 54 4.66 8.40 5.09
N GLY A 55 5.43 7.32 4.90
CA GLY A 55 6.03 6.54 6.00
C GLY A 55 5.05 5.66 6.78
N ILE A 56 3.89 5.32 6.21
CA ILE A 56 2.82 4.55 6.86
C ILE A 56 3.09 3.04 6.78
N THR A 57 3.50 2.42 7.88
CA THR A 57 3.90 1.00 7.94
C THR A 57 2.93 0.11 8.75
N ASP A 58 1.75 0.61 9.08
CA ASP A 58 0.76 -0.07 9.90
C ASP A 58 -0.04 -1.15 9.12
N SER A 59 -1.18 -1.57 9.67
CA SER A 59 -2.06 -2.57 9.05
C SER A 59 -2.57 -2.16 7.65
N SER A 60 -2.65 -0.86 7.35
CA SER A 60 -3.05 -0.37 6.02
C SER A 60 -2.07 -0.82 4.93
N LEU A 61 -0.76 -0.81 5.22
CA LEU A 61 0.25 -1.27 4.27
C LEU A 61 0.07 -2.75 3.92
N LYS A 62 -0.18 -3.59 4.93
CA LYS A 62 -0.43 -5.03 4.72
C LYS A 62 -1.67 -5.25 3.85
N TYR A 63 -2.74 -4.51 4.11
CA TYR A 63 -3.97 -4.55 3.33
C TYR A 63 -3.72 -4.16 1.86
N HIS A 64 -3.06 -3.04 1.60
CA HIS A 64 -2.80 -2.57 0.23
C HIS A 64 -1.80 -3.43 -0.54
N LEU A 65 -0.82 -4.06 0.14
CA LEU A 65 0.06 -5.05 -0.49
C LEU A 65 -0.69 -6.33 -0.87
N SER A 66 -1.66 -6.77 -0.05
CA SER A 66 -2.54 -7.89 -0.39
C SER A 66 -3.44 -7.58 -1.59
N ASN A 67 -3.98 -6.36 -1.65
CA ASN A 67 -4.78 -5.90 -2.80
C ASN A 67 -3.93 -5.83 -4.07
N ALA A 68 -2.71 -5.30 -4.00
CA ALA A 68 -1.77 -5.28 -5.12
C ALA A 68 -1.47 -6.70 -5.63
N LYS A 69 -1.23 -7.65 -4.72
CA LYS A 69 -1.02 -9.06 -5.07
C LYS A 69 -2.24 -9.66 -5.78
N THR A 70 -3.44 -9.38 -5.28
CA THR A 70 -4.70 -9.84 -5.88
C THR A 70 -4.93 -9.22 -7.26
N ALA A 71 -4.50 -7.97 -7.45
CA ALA A 71 -4.49 -7.27 -8.74
C ALA A 71 -3.40 -7.75 -9.71
N GLY A 72 -2.61 -8.77 -9.35
CA GLY A 72 -1.59 -9.36 -10.22
C GLY A 72 -0.24 -8.63 -10.20
N VAL A 73 0.02 -7.79 -9.19
CA VAL A 73 1.37 -7.25 -8.95
C VAL A 73 2.27 -8.35 -8.40
N THR A 74 3.33 -8.65 -9.15
CA THR A 74 4.34 -9.62 -8.73
C THR A 74 5.28 -9.02 -7.70
N GLN A 75 5.92 -9.89 -6.91
CA GLN A 75 6.94 -9.47 -5.95
C GLN A 75 8.10 -8.72 -6.63
N LYS A 76 8.52 -9.17 -7.82
CA LYS A 76 9.58 -8.51 -8.60
C LYS A 76 9.18 -7.10 -9.02
N GLU A 77 7.94 -6.92 -9.50
CA GLU A 77 7.43 -5.61 -9.90
C GLU A 77 7.39 -4.64 -8.71
N ILE A 78 6.77 -5.03 -7.59
CA ILE A 78 6.65 -4.10 -6.45
C ILE A 78 8.00 -3.79 -5.81
N ALA A 79 8.93 -4.75 -5.75
CA ALA A 79 10.29 -4.52 -5.28
C ALA A 79 11.05 -3.54 -6.21
N ALA A 80 10.90 -3.67 -7.53
CA ALA A 80 11.49 -2.75 -8.48
C ALA A 80 10.92 -1.33 -8.34
N VAL A 81 9.59 -1.20 -8.17
CA VAL A 81 8.93 0.10 -7.94
C VAL A 81 9.42 0.75 -6.65
N ILE A 82 9.41 0.02 -5.54
CA ILE A 82 9.89 0.52 -4.24
C ILE A 82 11.34 0.99 -4.36
N THR A 83 12.20 0.19 -4.99
CA THR A 83 13.61 0.51 -5.19
C THR A 83 13.79 1.78 -6.01
N HIS A 84 13.03 1.94 -7.10
CA HIS A 84 13.08 3.12 -7.95
C HIS A 84 12.57 4.37 -7.20
N CYS A 85 11.44 4.25 -6.51
CA CYS A 85 10.84 5.37 -5.79
C CYS A 85 11.65 5.77 -4.54
N ALA A 86 12.42 4.87 -3.94
CA ALA A 86 13.29 5.15 -2.80
C ALA A 86 14.28 6.30 -3.06
N PHE A 87 14.73 6.47 -4.30
CA PHE A 87 15.58 7.60 -4.71
C PHE A 87 14.89 8.96 -4.57
N TYR A 88 13.55 9.01 -4.64
CA TYR A 88 12.77 10.24 -4.61
C TYR A 88 12.15 10.50 -3.23
N VAL A 89 11.79 9.43 -2.51
CA VAL A 89 11.09 9.55 -1.22
C VAL A 89 12.01 9.36 -0.01
N GLY A 90 13.29 9.04 -0.26
CA GLY A 90 14.32 8.77 0.73
C GLY A 90 14.58 7.27 0.91
N TRP A 91 15.87 6.90 0.83
CA TRP A 91 16.31 5.51 0.97
C TRP A 91 15.83 4.83 2.26
N PRO A 92 15.77 5.51 3.44
CA PRO A 92 15.29 4.87 4.65
C PRO A 92 13.85 4.36 4.57
N LYS A 93 12.96 5.11 3.89
CA LYS A 93 11.58 4.68 3.67
C LYS A 93 11.54 3.48 2.71
N GLY A 94 12.27 3.57 1.59
CA GLY A 94 12.36 2.47 0.63
C GLY A 94 12.85 1.16 1.24
N ALA A 95 13.90 1.23 2.07
CA ALA A 95 14.46 0.06 2.75
C ALA A 95 13.43 -0.65 3.62
N VAL A 96 12.72 0.09 4.49
CA VAL A 96 11.68 -0.47 5.37
C VAL A 96 10.59 -1.18 4.54
N TYR A 97 10.12 -0.57 3.46
CA TYR A 97 9.06 -1.16 2.64
C TYR A 97 9.52 -2.36 1.85
N CYS A 98 10.77 -2.36 1.40
CA CYS A 98 11.37 -3.54 0.75
C CYS A 98 11.40 -4.74 1.71
N PHE A 99 11.72 -4.51 3.00
CA PHE A 99 11.62 -5.56 4.03
C PHE A 99 10.18 -5.99 4.30
N CYS A 100 9.22 -5.07 4.41
CA CYS A 100 7.81 -5.43 4.59
C CYS A 100 7.26 -6.30 3.44
N VAL A 101 7.63 -6.00 2.19
CA VAL A 101 7.24 -6.82 1.01
C VAL A 101 7.84 -8.23 1.07
N TYR A 102 9.05 -8.36 1.59
CA TYR A 102 9.71 -9.66 1.80
C TYR A 102 8.94 -10.48 2.85
N GLU A 103 8.62 -9.89 4.00
CA GLU A 103 7.95 -10.57 5.12
C GLU A 103 6.54 -11.07 4.81
N ILE A 104 5.74 -10.31 4.04
CA ILE A 104 4.34 -10.68 3.72
C ILE A 104 4.25 -12.01 2.92
N ASN A 105 5.31 -12.41 2.24
CA ASN A 105 5.32 -13.66 1.46
C ASN A 105 6.06 -14.82 2.16
N SER A 106 6.83 -14.56 3.21
CA SER A 106 7.39 -15.61 4.07
C SER A 106 6.39 -15.92 5.19
N LEU A 107 5.64 -17.01 5.06
CA LEU A 107 4.76 -17.56 6.10
C LEU A 107 5.57 -17.97 7.35
N THR A 108 6.05 -17.03 8.15
CA THR A 108 6.48 -17.21 9.55
C THR A 108 6.51 -15.85 10.24
N ALA A 109 5.65 -15.69 11.25
CA ALA A 109 5.76 -14.77 12.39
C ALA A 109 6.18 -13.30 12.13
N ILE A 110 5.23 -12.43 12.43
CA ILE A 110 5.33 -10.98 12.57
C ILE A 110 6.39 -10.61 13.61
N GLU A 111 7.55 -10.15 13.16
CA GLU A 111 8.32 -9.08 13.79
C GLU A 111 8.94 -8.28 12.65
N VAL A 112 8.39 -7.10 12.35
CA VAL A 112 9.10 -6.09 11.56
C VAL A 112 10.29 -5.66 12.43
N ARG A 113 11.38 -6.44 12.38
CA ARG A 113 12.64 -6.01 13.00
C ARG A 113 13.13 -4.87 12.15
N PHE A 114 13.02 -3.66 12.71
CA PHE A 114 13.82 -2.53 12.27
C PHE A 114 15.27 -3.00 12.28
N LEU A 115 15.80 -3.37 11.11
CA LEU A 115 17.23 -3.51 10.94
C LEU A 115 17.79 -2.12 11.24
N SER A 116 18.42 -1.97 12.41
CA SER A 116 19.15 -0.76 12.72
C SER A 116 20.13 -0.51 11.58
N PHE A 117 20.19 0.73 11.10
CA PHE A 117 21.08 1.19 10.03
C PHE A 117 22.59 0.98 10.29
N THR A 118 22.96 0.25 11.34
CA THR A 118 24.33 -0.05 11.77
C THR A 118 25.09 -0.98 10.83
N ALA A 119 24.43 -1.59 9.83
CA ALA A 119 25.08 -2.48 8.85
C ALA A 119 25.42 -1.82 7.50
N ILE A 120 25.13 -0.52 7.31
CA ILE A 120 25.62 0.19 6.11
C ILE A 120 27.07 0.63 6.42
N PRO A 121 28.09 0.12 5.71
CA PRO A 121 29.45 0.62 5.86
C PRO A 121 29.42 2.13 5.62
N SER A 122 30.00 2.91 6.53
CA SER A 122 30.12 4.36 6.37
C SER A 122 30.66 4.65 4.97
N ILE A 123 29.86 5.32 4.14
CA ILE A 123 30.36 5.89 2.89
C ILE A 123 31.40 6.93 3.32
N ARG A 124 32.68 6.62 3.09
CA ARG A 124 33.76 7.61 3.16
C ARG A 124 33.72 8.49 1.92
#